data_AF-A0A7V8WNW5-F1
#
_entry.id   AF-A0A7V8WNW5-F1
#
_cell.length_a   1.000
_cell.length_b   1.000
_cell.length_c   1.000
_cell.angle_alpha   90.00
_cell.angle_beta   90.00
_cell.angle_gamma   90.00
#
_symmetry.space_group_name_H-M   'P 1'
#
loop_
_entity.id
_entity.type
_entity.pdbx_description
1 polymer ?
#
loop_
_entity_poly.entity_id
_entity_poly.type
_entity_poly.pdbx_seq_one_letter_code
_entity_poly.pdbx_strand_id
1 'polypeptide(L)'
;MRPQARGHYPRKGAAYAKATNQPLAPGGRTSPPYTPGGPAKRGRLVRNLATALVLAGAIAGSVWGDDDDFPFAPFRMYSTTTSPSGSVRTPHFEGATASGTKLRIDTEELGLRTAEVLGQMERFRRDPGLLGRLAQTYDPRTADSRLVELSLVQGIHSLRGGRPSGYSEEVVSVWRER
;
A
#
# COMPACT_ATOMS: atom_id res chain seq x y z
N MET A 1 -34.32 34.40 -5.52
CA MET A 1 -33.24 34.47 -4.51
C MET A 1 -33.83 34.13 -3.15
N ARG A 2 -33.54 32.95 -2.61
CA ARG A 2 -34.01 32.46 -1.30
C ARG A 2 -32.88 32.61 -0.28
N PRO A 3 -33.10 33.16 0.93
CA PRO A 3 -32.08 33.20 1.97
C PRO A 3 -31.93 31.83 2.65
N GLN A 4 -30.68 31.43 2.90
CA GLN A 4 -30.31 30.21 3.62
C GLN A 4 -30.70 30.29 5.11
N ALA A 5 -31.30 29.22 5.62
CA ALA A 5 -31.59 29.00 7.03
C ALA A 5 -30.30 28.68 7.80
N ARG A 6 -29.97 29.48 8.83
CA ARG A 6 -28.91 29.18 9.80
C ARG A 6 -29.47 28.28 10.89
N GLY A 7 -28.88 27.09 11.06
CA GLY A 7 -29.20 26.16 12.14
C GLY A 7 -28.98 26.78 13.52
N HIS A 8 -30.02 26.74 14.34
CA HIS A 8 -30.08 27.23 15.70
C HIS A 8 -29.71 26.08 16.65
N TYR A 9 -28.55 26.15 17.32
CA TYR A 9 -28.24 25.22 18.41
C TYR A 9 -28.88 25.73 19.72
N PRO A 10 -29.66 24.90 20.44
CA PRO A 10 -30.28 25.32 21.69
C PRO A 10 -29.25 25.39 22.81
N ARG A 11 -29.10 26.60 23.40
CA ARG A 11 -28.44 26.80 24.69
C ARG A 11 -29.28 26.13 25.79
N LYS A 12 -28.85 24.96 26.27
CA LYS A 12 -29.39 24.39 27.51
C LYS A 12 -28.85 25.17 28.70
N GLY A 13 -29.64 26.13 29.17
CA GLY A 13 -29.58 26.63 30.54
C GLY A 13 -30.31 25.65 31.46
N ALA A 14 -29.65 25.18 32.50
CA ALA A 14 -30.30 24.47 33.60
C ALA A 14 -29.69 24.93 34.93
N ALA A 15 -30.55 25.59 35.71
CA ALA A 15 -30.59 25.67 37.16
C ALA A 15 -29.34 26.17 37.91
N TYR A 16 -29.27 27.48 38.13
CA TYR A 16 -28.67 28.01 39.36
C TYR A 16 -29.71 27.93 40.48
N ALA A 17 -29.66 26.83 41.23
CA ALA A 17 -30.39 26.72 42.50
C ALA A 17 -29.68 27.57 43.56
N LYS A 18 -30.51 28.35 44.25
CA LYS A 18 -30.21 29.33 45.29
C LYS A 18 -29.50 28.67 46.48
N ALA A 19 -28.16 28.66 46.48
CA ALA A 19 -27.36 28.38 47.68
C ALA A 19 -27.02 29.71 48.36
N THR A 20 -27.77 30.01 49.42
CA THR A 20 -27.44 30.86 50.58
C THR A 20 -26.15 31.66 50.50
N ASN A 21 -26.28 33.01 50.52
CA ASN A 21 -25.18 33.95 50.76
C ASN A 21 -24.58 33.71 52.16
N GLN A 22 -23.59 32.83 52.23
CA GLN A 22 -22.64 32.79 53.33
C GLN A 22 -21.51 33.77 52.99
N PRO A 23 -21.05 34.63 53.91
CA PRO A 23 -19.95 35.55 53.62
C PRO A 23 -18.75 34.72 53.15
N LEU A 24 -18.19 35.02 51.96
CA LEU A 24 -16.92 34.43 51.56
C LEU A 24 -15.90 34.79 52.66
N ALA A 25 -15.40 33.77 53.34
CA ALA A 25 -14.21 33.92 54.17
C ALA A 25 -13.11 34.58 53.33
N PRO A 26 -12.28 35.48 53.89
CA PRO A 26 -11.14 36.05 53.19
C PRO A 26 -10.06 34.96 53.05
N GLY A 27 -10.32 34.00 52.17
CA GLY A 27 -9.43 32.92 51.80
C GLY A 27 -9.10 33.09 50.33
N GLY A 28 -8.11 33.93 50.05
CA GLY A 28 -7.52 34.03 48.71
C GLY A 28 -7.04 32.65 48.28
N ARG A 29 -7.80 31.98 47.40
CA ARG A 29 -7.29 30.82 46.69
C ARG A 29 -6.40 31.33 45.57
N THR A 30 -5.13 31.54 45.89
CA THR A 30 -4.08 31.58 44.90
C THR A 30 -4.07 30.22 44.20
N SER A 31 -4.43 30.19 42.92
CA SER A 31 -4.11 29.01 42.11
C SER A 31 -2.60 28.82 42.19
N PRO A 32 -2.09 27.62 42.54
CA PRO A 32 -0.65 27.43 42.59
C PRO A 32 -0.06 27.77 41.21
N PRO A 33 1.11 28.42 41.16
CA PRO A 33 1.75 28.74 39.89
C PRO A 33 1.95 27.47 39.07
N TYR A 34 1.49 27.48 37.81
CA TYR A 34 1.80 26.42 36.86
C TYR A 34 3.33 26.32 36.76
N THR A 35 3.87 25.25 37.34
CA THR A 35 5.30 24.96 37.25
C THR A 35 5.44 23.90 36.18
N PRO A 36 6.00 24.22 34.99
CA PRO A 36 6.23 23.19 33.99
C PRO A 36 7.22 22.18 34.56
N GLY A 37 6.70 21.01 34.96
CA GLY A 37 7.50 19.89 35.43
C GLY A 37 8.28 19.30 34.27
N GLY A 38 9.54 19.69 34.11
CA GLY A 38 10.45 19.02 33.20
C GLY A 38 10.56 17.52 33.57
N PRO A 39 10.76 16.62 32.59
CA PRO A 39 10.79 15.19 32.87
C PRO A 39 11.82 14.85 33.95
N ALA A 40 11.44 13.97 34.88
CA ALA A 40 12.34 13.44 35.88
C ALA A 40 13.62 12.90 35.22
N LYS A 41 14.77 12.94 35.91
CA LYS A 41 16.07 12.51 35.37
C LYS A 41 16.01 11.12 34.72
N ARG A 42 15.27 10.19 35.34
CA ARG A 42 15.00 8.84 34.82
C ARG A 42 14.20 8.84 33.52
N GLY A 43 13.18 9.69 33.39
CA GLY A 43 12.40 9.83 32.16
C GLY A 43 13.22 10.39 31.00
N ARG A 44 14.12 11.34 31.27
CA ARG A 44 15.09 11.83 30.26
C ARG A 44 16.05 10.72 29.81
N LEU A 45 16.57 9.93 30.75
CA LEU A 45 17.48 8.83 30.44
C LEU A 45 16.82 7.77 29.54
N VAL A 46 15.61 7.32 29.91
CA VAL A 46 14.86 6.32 29.12
C VAL A 46 14.58 6.83 27.72
N ARG A 47 14.13 8.08 27.57
CA ARG A 47 13.88 8.67 26.26
C ARG A 47 15.16 8.73 25.43
N ASN A 48 16.27 9.20 26.01
CA ASN A 48 17.54 9.30 25.30
C ASN A 48 18.07 7.92 24.88
N LEU A 49 17.95 6.90 25.73
CA LEU A 49 18.31 5.53 25.38
C LEU A 49 17.43 4.99 24.25
N ALA A 50 16.11 5.20 24.32
CA ALA A 50 15.20 4.80 23.25
C ALA A 50 15.55 5.49 21.93
N THR A 51 15.79 6.80 21.95
CA THR A 51 16.23 7.55 20.77
C THR A 51 17.57 7.03 20.23
N ALA A 52 18.54 6.76 21.10
CA ALA A 52 19.84 6.23 20.69
C ALA A 52 19.71 4.84 20.06
N LEU A 53 18.85 3.97 20.60
CA LEU A 53 18.59 2.64 20.02
C LEU A 53 17.91 2.72 18.66
N VAL A 54 16.89 3.57 18.51
CA VAL A 54 16.22 3.79 17.22
C VAL A 54 17.20 4.37 16.20
N LEU A 55 18.02 5.34 16.60
CA LEU A 55 19.03 5.94 15.71
C LEU A 55 20.11 4.93 15.32
N ALA A 56 20.59 4.13 16.27
CA ALA A 56 21.57 3.08 16.00
C ALA A 56 20.99 2.03 15.04
N GLY A 57 19.74 1.62 15.25
CA GLY A 57 18.99 0.76 14.33
C GLY A 57 18.90 1.38 12.94
N ALA A 58 18.50 2.66 12.85
CA ALA A 58 18.38 3.38 11.58
C ALA A 58 19.71 3.44 10.81
N ILE A 59 20.82 3.71 11.49
CA ILE A 59 22.16 3.74 10.90
C ILE A 59 22.55 2.33 10.44
N ALA A 60 22.38 1.32 11.29
CA ALA A 60 22.71 -0.06 10.95
C ALA A 60 21.89 -0.55 9.74
N GLY A 61 20.57 -0.32 9.74
CA GLY A 61 19.69 -0.66 8.63
C GLY A 61 20.04 0.10 7.36
N SER A 62 20.48 1.36 7.45
CA SER A 62 20.92 2.13 6.27
C SER A 62 22.20 1.60 5.64
N VAL A 63 23.12 1.06 6.45
CA VAL A 63 24.41 0.56 5.96
C VAL A 63 24.31 -0.89 5.48
N TRP A 64 23.57 -1.74 6.19
CA TRP A 64 23.56 -3.19 5.96
C TRP A 64 22.19 -3.79 5.63
N GLY A 65 21.09 -3.11 5.96
CA GLY A 65 19.74 -3.65 5.76
C GLY A 65 19.25 -3.55 4.31
N ASP A 66 18.17 -4.26 4.03
CA ASP A 66 17.39 -4.15 2.80
C ASP A 66 15.94 -3.69 3.10
N ASP A 67 15.11 -3.53 2.06
CA ASP A 67 13.72 -3.05 2.21
C ASP A 67 12.87 -3.95 3.15
N ASP A 68 13.25 -5.22 3.33
CA ASP A 68 12.60 -6.17 4.25
C ASP A 68 12.90 -5.89 5.75
N ASP A 69 13.96 -5.12 6.03
CA ASP A 69 14.41 -4.78 7.40
C ASP A 69 13.78 -3.48 7.93
N PHE A 70 12.68 -3.04 7.30
CA PHE A 70 11.82 -1.99 7.84
C PHE A 70 11.38 -2.33 9.28
N PRO A 71 11.35 -1.37 10.24
CA PRO A 71 11.37 0.10 10.07
C PRO A 71 12.74 0.76 10.22
N PHE A 72 13.82 -0.02 10.37
CA PHE A 72 15.15 0.54 10.64
C PHE A 72 16.03 0.64 9.39
N ALA A 73 15.72 -0.08 8.32
CA ALA A 73 16.29 0.21 7.01
C ALA A 73 15.50 1.29 6.26
N PRO A 74 16.16 2.18 5.50
CA PRO A 74 15.47 3.13 4.64
C PRO A 74 14.83 2.36 3.47
N PHE A 75 13.67 2.83 3.00
CA PHE A 75 13.12 2.38 1.73
C PHE A 75 14.08 2.79 0.60
N ARG A 76 14.92 1.87 0.11
CA ARG A 76 15.95 2.11 -0.90
C ARG A 76 15.36 2.68 -2.18
N MET A 77 14.09 2.36 -2.45
CA MET A 77 13.28 2.95 -3.53
C MET A 77 13.31 4.48 -3.56
N TYR A 78 13.49 5.15 -2.41
CA TYR A 78 13.49 6.61 -2.30
C TYR A 78 14.87 7.21 -2.02
N SER A 79 15.83 6.41 -1.55
CA SER A 79 17.15 6.90 -1.14
C SER A 79 18.27 6.63 -2.14
N THR A 80 18.01 5.86 -3.19
CA THR A 80 19.01 5.49 -4.20
C THR A 80 18.48 5.61 -5.62
N THR A 81 19.39 5.84 -6.57
CA THR A 81 19.07 5.79 -8.01
C THR A 81 19.32 4.37 -8.52
N THR A 82 18.33 3.79 -9.19
CA THR A 82 18.49 2.53 -9.92
C THR A 82 19.33 2.74 -11.18
N SER A 83 20.16 1.75 -11.53
CA SER A 83 20.87 1.74 -12.81
C SER A 83 19.91 2.03 -13.98
N PRO A 84 20.23 2.97 -14.88
CA PRO A 84 19.40 3.24 -16.05
C PRO A 84 19.49 2.12 -17.09
N SER A 85 20.40 1.15 -16.91
CA SER A 85 20.48 -0.08 -17.70
C SER A 85 19.94 -1.25 -16.88
N GLY A 86 19.11 -2.09 -17.50
CA GLY A 86 18.42 -3.19 -16.81
C GLY A 86 17.29 -3.76 -17.65
N SER A 87 16.32 -4.43 -17.01
CA SER A 87 15.13 -4.97 -17.69
C SER A 87 13.84 -4.53 -16.99
N VAL A 88 12.84 -4.15 -17.76
CA VAL A 88 11.47 -3.91 -17.27
C VAL A 88 10.60 -5.09 -17.68
N ARG A 89 9.87 -5.67 -16.72
CA ARG A 89 9.03 -6.85 -16.92
C ARG A 89 7.56 -6.47 -16.87
N THR A 90 6.79 -6.89 -17.87
CA THR A 90 5.36 -6.61 -17.98
C THR A 90 4.59 -7.91 -18.20
N PRO A 91 3.76 -8.35 -17.23
CA PRO A 91 2.95 -9.54 -17.42
C PRO A 91 1.74 -9.21 -18.30
N HIS A 92 1.31 -10.18 -19.10
CA HIS A 92 0.06 -10.15 -19.83
C HIS A 92 -0.41 -11.59 -20.05
N PHE A 93 -1.64 -11.75 -20.51
CA PHE A 93 -2.19 -13.07 -20.81
C PHE A 93 -2.43 -13.23 -22.31
N GLU A 94 -2.27 -14.46 -22.78
CA GLU A 94 -2.67 -14.87 -24.12
C GLU A 94 -3.70 -15.99 -24.00
N GLY A 95 -4.89 -15.74 -24.53
CA GLY A 95 -5.98 -16.72 -24.59
C GLY A 95 -6.13 -17.32 -25.98
N ALA A 96 -6.57 -18.58 -26.06
CA ALA A 96 -7.08 -19.16 -27.29
C ALA A 96 -8.50 -19.71 -27.08
N THR A 97 -9.39 -19.49 -28.06
CA THR A 97 -10.76 -20.02 -28.05
C THR A 97 -10.85 -21.38 -28.73
N ALA A 98 -11.97 -22.10 -28.55
CA ALA A 98 -12.22 -23.36 -29.23
C ALA A 98 -12.22 -23.23 -30.78
N SER A 99 -12.58 -22.06 -31.30
CA SER A 99 -12.50 -21.74 -32.73
C SER A 99 -11.08 -21.44 -33.24
N GLY A 100 -10.07 -21.51 -32.36
CA GLY A 100 -8.66 -21.24 -32.68
C GLY A 100 -8.30 -19.75 -32.71
N THR A 101 -9.20 -18.86 -32.27
CA THR A 101 -8.92 -17.43 -32.20
C THR A 101 -7.98 -17.15 -31.04
N LYS A 102 -6.83 -16.51 -31.32
CA LYS A 102 -5.89 -16.04 -30.29
C LYS A 102 -6.19 -14.60 -29.93
N LEU A 103 -6.15 -14.30 -28.64
CA LEU A 103 -6.33 -12.95 -28.12
C LEU A 103 -5.32 -12.65 -27.03
N ARG A 104 -4.85 -11.40 -27.02
CA ARG A 104 -4.15 -10.83 -25.88
C ARG A 104 -5.20 -10.33 -24.89
N ILE A 105 -4.99 -10.67 -23.62
CA ILE A 105 -5.88 -10.29 -22.52
C ILE A 105 -5.05 -9.50 -21.51
N ASP A 106 -5.45 -8.27 -21.25
CA ASP A 106 -4.80 -7.44 -20.24
C ASP A 106 -5.17 -7.92 -18.83
N THR A 107 -4.31 -7.64 -17.83
CA THR A 107 -4.52 -8.14 -16.46
C THR A 107 -5.86 -7.71 -15.87
N GLU A 108 -6.29 -6.51 -16.22
CA GLU A 108 -7.52 -5.85 -15.79
C GLU A 108 -8.77 -6.52 -16.37
N GLU A 109 -8.67 -7.12 -17.56
CA GLU A 109 -9.79 -7.85 -18.19
C GLU A 109 -10.09 -9.17 -17.44
N LEU A 110 -9.14 -9.68 -16.66
CA LEU A 110 -9.33 -10.81 -15.73
C LEU A 110 -9.61 -10.35 -14.29
N GLY A 111 -9.84 -9.05 -14.08
CA GLY A 111 -10.09 -8.47 -12.77
C GLY A 111 -8.87 -8.44 -11.84
N LEU A 112 -7.66 -8.54 -12.40
CA LEU A 112 -6.40 -8.55 -11.65
C LEU A 112 -5.66 -7.22 -11.84
N ARG A 113 -4.93 -6.80 -10.80
CA ARG A 113 -3.94 -5.72 -10.95
C ARG A 113 -2.61 -6.29 -11.42
N THR A 114 -1.90 -5.56 -12.26
CA THR A 114 -0.54 -5.96 -12.71
C THR A 114 0.40 -6.28 -11.54
N ALA A 115 0.33 -5.49 -10.46
CA ALA A 115 1.14 -5.71 -9.25
C ALA A 115 0.82 -7.04 -8.54
N GLU A 116 -0.44 -7.48 -8.54
CA GLU A 116 -0.84 -8.77 -7.97
C GLU A 116 -0.31 -9.93 -8.81
N VAL A 117 -0.38 -9.81 -10.14
CA VAL A 117 0.16 -10.81 -11.06
C VAL A 117 1.68 -10.91 -10.90
N LEU A 118 2.38 -9.77 -10.86
CA LEU A 118 3.83 -9.72 -10.63
C LEU A 118 4.23 -10.36 -9.29
N GLY A 119 3.50 -10.04 -8.21
CA GLY A 119 3.74 -10.61 -6.88
C GLY A 119 3.41 -12.10 -6.76
N GLN A 120 2.75 -12.69 -7.75
CA GLN A 120 2.32 -14.10 -7.76
C GLN A 120 2.94 -14.92 -8.91
N MET A 121 3.93 -14.38 -9.63
CA MET A 121 4.52 -15.05 -10.81
C MET A 121 4.95 -16.49 -10.53
N GLU A 122 5.65 -16.67 -9.42
CA GLU A 122 6.15 -17.98 -9.02
C GLU A 122 5.01 -18.94 -8.60
N ARG A 123 3.92 -18.42 -8.06
CA ARG A 123 2.73 -19.23 -7.75
C ARG A 123 2.05 -19.73 -9.02
N PHE A 124 1.90 -18.88 -10.04
CA PHE A 124 1.38 -19.29 -11.35
C PHE A 124 2.29 -20.30 -12.06
N ARG A 125 3.60 -20.19 -11.87
CA ARG A 125 4.59 -21.13 -12.40
C ARG A 125 4.43 -22.52 -11.79
N ARG A 126 4.20 -22.60 -10.47
CA ARG A 126 4.02 -23.87 -9.74
C ARG A 126 2.65 -24.50 -9.92
N ASP A 127 1.59 -23.70 -10.03
CA ASP A 127 0.22 -24.17 -10.20
C ASP A 127 -0.44 -23.55 -11.44
N PRO A 128 -0.24 -24.14 -12.63
CA PRO A 128 -0.92 -23.71 -13.84
C PRO A 128 -2.45 -23.81 -13.76
N GLY A 129 -3.01 -24.63 -12.84
CA GLY A 129 -4.46 -24.74 -12.65
C GLY A 129 -5.12 -23.43 -12.19
N LEU A 130 -4.34 -22.48 -11.65
CA LEU A 130 -4.81 -21.12 -11.37
C LEU A 130 -5.25 -20.40 -12.64
N LEU A 131 -4.56 -20.60 -13.75
CA LEU A 131 -4.93 -20.00 -15.04
C LEU A 131 -6.26 -20.57 -15.55
N GLY A 132 -6.53 -21.85 -15.32
CA GLY A 132 -7.84 -22.45 -15.65
C GLY A 132 -9.00 -21.83 -14.87
N ARG A 133 -8.79 -21.46 -13.60
CA ARG A 133 -9.79 -20.73 -12.82
C ARG A 133 -10.03 -19.31 -13.38
N LEU A 134 -8.97 -18.62 -13.78
CA LEU A 134 -9.09 -17.30 -14.43
C LEU A 134 -9.78 -17.39 -15.79
N ALA A 135 -9.47 -18.42 -16.58
CA ALA A 135 -10.10 -18.66 -17.87
C ALA A 135 -11.61 -18.91 -17.75
N GLN A 136 -12.06 -19.54 -16.66
CA GLN A 136 -13.49 -19.74 -16.37
C GLN A 136 -14.21 -18.46 -15.96
N THR A 137 -13.50 -17.51 -15.35
CA THR A 137 -14.05 -16.20 -14.95
C THR A 137 -13.97 -15.15 -16.05
N TYR A 138 -13.22 -15.42 -17.13
CA TYR A 138 -13.14 -14.53 -18.27
C TYR A 138 -14.53 -14.42 -18.91
N ASP A 139 -15.12 -13.24 -18.82
CA ASP A 139 -16.38 -12.93 -19.47
C ASP A 139 -16.09 -12.36 -20.86
N PRO A 140 -16.30 -13.15 -21.92
CA PRO A 140 -16.00 -12.68 -23.25
C PRO A 140 -16.99 -11.60 -23.68
N ARG A 141 -16.53 -10.62 -24.48
CA ARG A 141 -17.43 -9.65 -25.12
C ARG A 141 -18.42 -10.30 -26.10
N THR A 142 -18.29 -11.59 -26.37
CA THR A 142 -19.09 -12.37 -27.33
C THR A 142 -19.32 -13.77 -26.79
N ALA A 143 -20.50 -14.36 -26.99
CA ALA A 143 -20.86 -15.65 -26.39
C ALA A 143 -19.98 -16.84 -26.83
N ASP A 144 -19.22 -16.71 -27.92
CA ASP A 144 -18.41 -17.79 -28.52
C ASP A 144 -16.90 -17.70 -28.21
N SER A 145 -16.51 -16.89 -27.21
CA SER A 145 -15.10 -16.64 -26.89
C SER A 145 -14.63 -17.33 -25.60
N ARG A 146 -15.24 -18.48 -25.27
CA ARG A 146 -14.73 -19.33 -24.17
C ARG A 146 -13.28 -19.73 -24.46
N LEU A 147 -12.42 -19.54 -23.47
CA LEU A 147 -11.01 -19.88 -23.55
C LEU A 147 -10.79 -21.37 -23.32
N VAL A 148 -10.08 -22.02 -24.24
CA VAL A 148 -9.59 -23.41 -24.13
C VAL A 148 -8.11 -23.46 -23.75
N GLU A 149 -7.40 -22.34 -23.91
CA GLU A 149 -6.02 -22.16 -23.45
C GLU A 149 -5.88 -20.76 -22.86
N LEU A 150 -5.12 -20.67 -21.76
CA LEU A 150 -4.70 -19.40 -21.18
C LEU A 150 -3.22 -19.51 -20.79
N SER A 151 -2.41 -18.62 -21.34
CA SER A 151 -0.98 -18.51 -21.07
C SER A 151 -0.70 -17.22 -20.33
N LEU A 152 0.12 -17.29 -19.30
CA LEU A 152 0.70 -16.12 -18.65
C LEU A 152 2.08 -15.86 -19.25
N VAL A 153 2.23 -14.71 -19.87
CA VAL A 153 3.44 -14.32 -20.61
C VAL A 153 4.07 -13.10 -19.93
N GLN A 154 5.38 -13.10 -19.85
CA GLN A 154 6.17 -11.98 -19.34
C GLN A 154 6.95 -11.34 -20.49
N GLY A 155 6.56 -10.11 -20.85
CA GLY A 155 7.34 -9.26 -21.74
C GLY A 155 8.54 -8.67 -20.99
N ILE A 156 9.70 -8.68 -21.63
CA ILE A 156 10.97 -8.22 -21.06
C ILE A 156 11.55 -7.14 -21.96
N HIS A 157 11.46 -5.89 -21.53
CA HIS A 157 12.10 -4.76 -22.20
C HIS A 157 13.51 -4.55 -21.65
N SER A 158 14.53 -4.72 -22.50
CA SER A 158 15.92 -4.44 -22.15
C SER A 158 16.20 -2.94 -22.28
N LEU A 159 16.81 -2.34 -21.26
CA LEU A 159 17.19 -0.93 -21.22
C LEU A 159 18.72 -0.78 -21.24
N ARG A 160 19.20 0.19 -22.03
CA ARG A 160 20.60 0.64 -22.04
C ARG A 160 20.62 2.15 -21.90
N GLY A 161 21.18 2.66 -20.80
CA GLY A 161 21.24 4.09 -20.54
C GLY A 161 19.87 4.78 -20.52
N GLY A 162 18.85 4.10 -20.00
CA GLY A 162 17.47 4.59 -19.88
C GLY A 162 16.66 4.48 -21.17
N ARG A 163 17.22 3.92 -22.24
CA ARG A 163 16.53 3.73 -23.53
C ARG A 163 16.23 2.27 -23.81
N PRO A 164 15.06 1.95 -24.40
CA PRO A 164 14.77 0.61 -24.92
C PRO A 164 15.86 0.13 -25.90
N SER A 165 16.29 -1.10 -25.74
CA SER A 165 17.35 -1.75 -26.53
C SER A 165 16.97 -3.14 -27.05
N GLY A 166 15.89 -3.72 -26.54
CA GLY A 166 15.37 -5.00 -27.00
C GLY A 166 14.07 -5.37 -26.31
N TYR A 167 13.36 -6.33 -26.90
CA TYR A 167 12.15 -6.92 -26.35
C TYR A 167 12.18 -8.43 -26.57
N SER A 168 11.79 -9.19 -25.55
CA SER A 168 11.59 -10.64 -25.64
C SER A 168 10.41 -11.04 -24.76
N GLU A 169 9.84 -12.20 -25.02
CA GLU A 169 8.75 -12.76 -24.22
C GLU A 169 9.15 -14.12 -23.66
N GLU A 170 8.69 -14.39 -22.44
CA GLU A 170 8.82 -15.67 -21.78
C GLU A 170 7.43 -16.15 -21.36
N VAL A 171 7.07 -17.38 -21.75
CA VAL A 171 5.86 -18.02 -21.23
C VAL A 171 6.15 -18.52 -19.82
N VAL A 172 5.48 -17.92 -18.83
CA VAL A 172 5.65 -18.26 -17.42
C VAL A 172 4.90 -19.54 -17.07
N SER A 173 3.67 -19.67 -17.57
CA SER A 173 2.79 -20.80 -17.27
C SER A 173 1.69 -20.90 -18.33
N VAL A 174 1.20 -22.12 -18.57
CA VAL A 174 0.14 -22.40 -19.55
C VAL A 174 -0.85 -23.37 -18.95
N TRP A 175 -2.14 -23.06 -19.10
CA TRP A 175 -3.23 -23.98 -18.88
C TRP A 175 -3.95 -24.28 -20.19
N ARG A 176 -4.36 -25.55 -20.35
CA ARG A 176 -5.20 -26.03 -21.46
C ARG A 176 -6.35 -26.85 -20.91
N GLU A 177 -7.55 -26.64 -21.45
CA GLU A 177 -8.69 -27.52 -21.25
C GLU A 177 -8.34 -28.91 -21.81
N ARG A 178 -8.58 -29.96 -21.01
CA ARG A 178 -8.30 -31.34 -21.39
C ARG A 178 -9.52 -31.98 -22.02
#